data_AF-A0A7Y6PPK6-F1
#
_entry.id   AF-A0A7Y6PPK6-F1
#
_cell.length_a   1.000
_cell.length_b   1.000
_cell.length_c   1.000
_cell.angle_alpha   90.00
_cell.angle_beta   90.00
_cell.angle_gamma   90.00
#
_symmetry.space_group_name_H-M   'P 1'
#
loop_
_entity.id
_entity.type
_entity.pdbx_description
1 polymer ?
#
loop_
_entity_poly.entity_id
_entity_poly.type
_entity_poly.pdbx_seq_one_letter_code
_entity_poly.pdbx_strand_id
1 'polypeptide(L)'
;ATTGLFILANKLTTAANAILIQYSAPVWVALLGQWFLGERASRLDWATIGLVLTGIALFFVQQLTIHYVVGNLVALAAGVAFAFSGLTMRRVAVTGAGTIDPLRPLVLGNLLSALLGLPFCFTAPLPDATGLVAVVALGIFQLGMAYVCYAAAIRHATAMEVILIPVIEPILSPIWVAIFFAELPGPAALVGGAIVVGAVTLRAVLARRS
;
A
#
# COMPACT_ATOMS: atom_id res chain seq x y z
N ALA A 1 11.67 -4.67 -2.71
CA ALA A 1 11.99 -3.27 -2.36
C ALA A 1 10.92 -2.67 -1.44
N THR A 2 9.66 -2.56 -1.87
CA THR A 2 8.56 -1.93 -1.10
C THR A 2 8.47 -2.38 0.36
N THR A 3 8.19 -3.66 0.61
CA THR A 3 7.98 -4.17 1.97
C THR A 3 9.23 -4.06 2.84
N GLY A 4 10.42 -4.35 2.28
CA GLY A 4 11.68 -4.24 3.01
C GLY A 4 12.03 -2.80 3.42
N LEU A 5 11.84 -1.85 2.51
CA LEU A 5 12.03 -0.42 2.80
C LEU A 5 10.99 0.08 3.80
N PHE A 6 9.74 -0.37 3.70
CA PHE A 6 8.70 -0.02 4.67
C PHE A 6 9.03 -0.53 6.08
N ILE A 7 9.45 -1.79 6.21
CA ILE A 7 9.87 -2.35 7.50
C ILE A 7 11.06 -1.57 8.06
N LEU A 8 12.04 -1.23 7.22
CA LEU A 8 13.18 -0.42 7.63
C LEU A 8 12.75 1.00 8.05
N ALA A 9 11.83 1.63 7.32
CA ALA A 9 11.28 2.94 7.67
C ALA A 9 10.60 2.90 9.04
N ASN A 10 9.76 1.89 9.33
CA ASN A 10 9.12 1.72 10.64
C ASN A 10 10.13 1.56 11.80
N LYS A 11 11.37 1.14 11.53
CA LYS A 11 12.44 1.10 12.53
C LYS A 11 13.18 2.43 12.70
N LEU A 12 13.13 3.31 11.70
CA LEU A 12 13.89 4.56 11.64
C LEU A 12 13.03 5.82 11.83
N THR A 13 11.71 5.72 11.73
CA THR A 13 10.73 6.79 11.94
C THR A 13 9.47 6.21 12.61
N THR A 14 8.49 7.06 12.91
CA THR A 14 7.21 6.60 13.47
C THR A 14 6.40 5.84 12.43
N ALA A 15 5.56 4.89 12.86
CA ALA A 15 4.66 4.17 11.96
C ALA A 15 3.74 5.13 11.18
N ALA A 16 3.28 6.20 11.84
CA ALA A 16 2.51 7.29 11.23
C ALA A 16 3.25 8.00 10.09
N ASN A 17 4.52 8.37 10.29
CA ASN A 17 5.33 8.97 9.24
C ASN A 17 5.57 7.98 8.10
N ALA A 18 5.95 6.73 8.44
CA ALA A 18 6.24 5.70 7.45
C ALA A 18 5.03 5.47 6.54
N ILE A 19 3.84 5.33 7.11
CA ILE A 19 2.62 5.04 6.34
C ILE A 19 2.15 6.24 5.54
N LEU A 20 2.17 7.45 6.11
CA LEU A 20 1.79 8.68 5.40
C LEU A 20 2.68 8.90 4.18
N ILE A 21 3.99 8.75 4.34
CA ILE A 21 4.96 8.96 3.26
C ILE A 21 4.89 7.82 2.23
N GLN A 22 4.73 6.57 2.66
CA GLN A 22 4.50 5.42 1.78
C GLN A 22 3.29 5.65 0.87
N TYR A 23 2.20 6.24 1.39
CA TYR A 23 1.02 6.61 0.61
C TYR A 23 1.15 7.88 -0.22
N SER A 24 2.37 8.41 -0.39
CA SER A 24 2.66 9.26 -1.54
C SER A 24 2.72 8.46 -2.85
N ALA A 25 2.65 7.12 -2.81
CA ALA A 25 2.66 6.26 -4.00
C ALA A 25 1.66 6.66 -5.11
N PRO A 26 0.39 7.05 -4.83
CA PRO A 26 -0.53 7.53 -5.84
C PRO A 26 -0.03 8.78 -6.58
N VAL A 27 0.72 9.67 -5.92
CA VAL A 27 1.35 10.83 -6.58
C VAL A 27 2.34 10.35 -7.65
N TRP A 28 3.17 9.38 -7.30
CA TRP A 28 4.14 8.80 -8.23
C TRP A 28 3.46 8.06 -9.38
N VAL A 29 2.36 7.33 -9.11
CA VAL A 29 1.54 6.71 -10.15
C VAL A 29 0.90 7.76 -11.07
N ALA A 30 0.40 8.87 -10.52
CA ALA A 30 -0.19 9.96 -11.33
C ALA A 30 0.83 10.60 -12.26
N LEU A 31 2.05 10.84 -11.77
CA LEU A 31 3.12 11.47 -12.52
C LEU A 31 3.71 10.52 -13.58
N LEU A 32 3.98 9.28 -13.21
CA LEU A 32 4.68 8.32 -14.06
C LEU A 32 3.73 7.50 -14.95
N GLY A 33 2.45 7.40 -14.61
CA GLY A 33 1.46 6.59 -15.31
C GLY A 33 1.31 6.98 -16.79
N GLN A 34 1.32 8.29 -17.09
CA GLN A 34 1.23 8.77 -18.47
C GLN A 34 2.44 8.29 -19.31
N TRP A 35 3.64 8.38 -18.76
CA TRP A 35 4.86 7.99 -19.49
C TRP A 35 5.00 6.46 -19.59
N PHE A 36 4.60 5.74 -18.54
CA PHE A 36 4.85 4.30 -18.44
C PHE A 36 3.75 3.43 -19.06
N LEU A 37 2.49 3.89 -19.01
CA LEU A 37 1.29 3.16 -19.41
C LEU A 37 0.43 3.92 -20.43
N GLY A 38 0.68 5.21 -20.65
CA GLY A 38 -0.23 6.07 -21.41
C GLY A 38 -1.50 6.48 -20.65
N GLU A 39 -1.65 6.04 -19.39
CA GLU A 39 -2.79 6.36 -18.52
C GLU A 39 -2.58 7.74 -17.89
N ARG A 40 -3.35 8.75 -18.33
CA ARG A 40 -3.27 10.11 -17.77
C ARG A 40 -4.11 10.22 -16.51
N ALA A 41 -3.53 10.77 -15.44
CA ALA A 41 -4.29 11.13 -14.24
C ALA A 41 -5.26 12.28 -14.56
N SER A 42 -6.54 12.06 -14.28
CA SER A 42 -7.60 13.05 -14.41
C SER A 42 -7.50 14.12 -13.32
N ARG A 43 -8.22 15.23 -13.48
CA ARG A 43 -8.35 16.25 -12.43
C ARG A 43 -8.97 15.66 -11.14
N LEU A 44 -9.88 14.71 -11.30
CA LEU A 44 -10.50 13.99 -10.20
C LEU A 44 -9.47 13.14 -9.43
N ASP A 45 -8.52 12.51 -10.12
CA ASP A 45 -7.44 11.74 -9.49
C ASP A 45 -6.57 12.65 -8.62
N TRP A 46 -6.15 13.81 -9.15
CA TRP A 46 -5.36 14.78 -8.39
C TRP A 46 -6.10 15.31 -7.15
N ALA A 47 -7.38 15.64 -7.28
CA ALA A 47 -8.20 16.05 -6.14
C ALA A 47 -8.30 14.93 -5.10
N THR A 48 -8.50 13.68 -5.55
CA THR A 48 -8.58 12.52 -4.65
C THR A 48 -7.26 12.29 -3.92
N ILE A 49 -6.13 12.37 -4.62
CA ILE A 49 -4.80 12.24 -4.01
C ILE A 49 -4.59 13.30 -2.92
N GLY A 50 -4.94 14.55 -3.20
CA GLY A 50 -4.85 15.64 -2.21
C GLY A 50 -5.71 15.39 -0.98
N LEU A 51 -6.97 14.99 -1.17
CA LEU A 51 -7.89 14.67 -0.08
C LEU A 51 -7.39 13.47 0.75
N VAL A 52 -6.91 12.43 0.08
CA VAL A 52 -6.41 11.22 0.74
C VAL A 52 -5.18 11.52 1.58
N LEU A 53 -4.18 12.22 1.03
CA LEU A 53 -2.99 12.62 1.79
C LEU A 53 -3.34 13.52 2.98
N THR A 54 -4.27 14.46 2.79
CA THR A 54 -4.76 15.32 3.86
C THR A 54 -5.48 14.51 4.94
N GLY A 55 -6.31 13.55 4.54
CA GLY A 55 -7.06 12.70 5.45
C GLY A 55 -6.14 11.80 6.28
N ILE A 56 -5.11 11.19 5.68
CA ILE A 56 -4.11 10.39 6.42
C ILE A 56 -3.29 11.28 7.36
N ALA A 57 -2.88 12.47 6.90
CA ALA A 57 -2.12 13.40 7.73
C ALA A 57 -2.93 13.86 8.96
N LEU A 58 -4.21 14.17 8.76
CA LEU A 58 -5.14 14.49 9.84
C LEU A 58 -5.36 13.28 10.76
N PHE A 59 -5.44 12.08 10.17
CA PHE A 59 -5.67 10.84 10.91
C PHE A 59 -4.58 10.58 11.94
N PHE A 60 -3.33 10.77 11.53
CA PHE A 60 -2.15 10.52 12.35
C PHE A 60 -1.54 11.79 12.93
N VAL A 61 -2.25 12.92 12.94
CA VAL A 61 -1.68 14.25 13.23
C VAL A 61 -0.87 14.33 14.54
N GLN A 62 -1.30 13.61 15.58
CA GLN A 62 -0.62 13.58 16.88
C GLN A 62 0.67 12.74 16.89
N GLN A 63 0.84 11.85 15.90
CA GLN A 63 1.94 10.90 15.78
C GLN A 63 2.97 11.33 14.71
N LEU A 64 2.67 12.41 13.97
CA LEU A 64 3.55 12.96 12.95
C LEU A 64 4.70 13.75 13.58
N THR A 65 5.89 13.60 13.00
CA THR A 65 7.08 14.30 13.47
C THR A 65 8.08 14.51 12.34
N ILE A 66 8.79 15.64 12.36
CA ILE A 66 9.77 15.98 11.33
C ILE A 66 11.19 15.51 11.67
N HIS A 67 11.42 14.98 12.88
CA HIS A 67 12.78 14.71 13.38
C HIS A 67 13.48 13.53 12.68
N TYR A 68 12.73 12.54 12.18
CA TYR A 68 13.28 11.30 11.63
C TYR A 68 13.56 11.36 10.13
N VAL A 69 14.45 12.27 9.70
CA VAL A 69 14.72 12.55 8.28
C VAL A 69 15.12 11.30 7.50
N VAL A 70 16.04 10.48 8.03
CA VAL A 70 16.51 9.26 7.35
C VAL A 70 15.37 8.26 7.17
N GLY A 71 14.59 8.00 8.22
CA GLY A 71 13.43 7.11 8.12
C GLY A 71 12.38 7.62 7.14
N ASN A 72 12.18 8.94 7.09
CA ASN A 72 11.26 9.58 6.15
C ASN A 72 11.72 9.45 4.68
N LEU A 73 13.03 9.54 4.42
CA LEU A 73 13.58 9.28 3.08
C LEU A 73 13.44 7.80 2.67
N VAL A 74 13.64 6.87 3.61
CA VAL A 74 13.43 5.44 3.38
C VAL A 74 11.95 5.15 3.10
N ALA A 75 11.03 5.78 3.83
CA ALA A 75 9.59 5.68 3.59
C ALA A 75 9.21 6.22 2.21
N LEU A 76 9.84 7.32 1.77
CA LEU A 76 9.62 7.88 0.43
C LEU A 76 10.08 6.91 -0.65
N ALA A 77 11.28 6.32 -0.48
CA ALA A 77 11.77 5.29 -1.38
C ALA A 77 10.84 4.07 -1.41
N ALA A 78 10.24 3.69 -0.27
CA ALA A 78 9.22 2.66 -0.21
C ALA A 78 7.98 3.05 -1.04
N GLY A 79 7.51 4.30 -0.93
CA GLY A 79 6.38 4.83 -1.69
C GLY A 79 6.62 4.83 -3.21
N VAL A 80 7.81 5.25 -3.63
CA VAL A 80 8.25 5.18 -5.05
C VAL A 80 8.30 3.73 -5.52
N ALA A 81 8.90 2.83 -4.74
CA ALA A 81 8.96 1.42 -5.07
C ALA A 81 7.57 0.78 -5.18
N PHE A 82 6.62 1.19 -4.31
CA PHE A 82 5.24 0.74 -4.38
C PHE A 82 4.54 1.18 -5.66
N ALA A 83 4.70 2.46 -6.03
CA ALA A 83 4.17 2.99 -7.27
C ALA A 83 4.74 2.26 -8.50
N PHE A 84 6.05 2.05 -8.55
CA PHE A 84 6.69 1.27 -9.62
C PHE A 84 6.19 -0.18 -9.67
N SER A 85 5.99 -0.82 -8.52
CA SER A 85 5.40 -2.16 -8.47
C SER A 85 4.01 -2.19 -9.08
N GLY A 86 3.14 -1.24 -8.73
CA GLY A 86 1.79 -1.14 -9.31
C GLY A 86 1.82 -0.86 -10.82
N LEU A 87 2.65 0.08 -11.26
CA LEU A 87 2.80 0.43 -12.68
C LEU A 87 3.35 -0.73 -13.52
N THR A 88 4.38 -1.43 -13.03
CA THR A 88 4.97 -2.57 -13.74
C THR A 88 4.00 -3.75 -13.80
N MET A 89 3.28 -4.05 -12.72
CA MET A 89 2.26 -5.09 -12.74
C MET A 89 1.11 -4.75 -13.69
N ARG A 90 0.67 -3.48 -13.73
CA ARG A 90 -0.34 -3.02 -14.69
C ARG A 90 0.15 -3.12 -16.13
N ARG A 91 1.43 -2.78 -16.37
CA ARG A 91 2.05 -2.95 -17.68
C ARG A 91 2.04 -4.41 -18.11
N VAL A 92 2.47 -5.34 -17.25
CA VAL A 92 2.40 -6.79 -17.54
C VAL A 92 0.97 -7.23 -17.83
N ALA A 93 -0.01 -6.75 -17.04
CA ALA A 93 -1.41 -7.09 -17.23
C ALA A 93 -2.00 -6.60 -18.56
N VAL A 94 -1.60 -5.42 -19.05
CA VAL A 94 -2.14 -4.81 -20.28
C VAL A 94 -1.34 -5.19 -21.53
N THR A 95 -0.01 -5.27 -21.45
CA THR A 95 0.86 -5.57 -22.61
C THR A 95 1.10 -7.07 -22.81
N GLY A 96 0.87 -7.89 -21.77
CA GLY A 96 1.23 -9.32 -21.76
C GLY A 96 0.43 -10.24 -22.68
N ALA A 97 -0.47 -9.71 -23.52
CA ALA A 97 -1.20 -10.44 -24.57
C ALA A 97 -1.66 -11.86 -24.15
N GLY A 98 -2.25 -12.00 -22.96
CA GLY A 98 -2.77 -13.28 -22.45
C GLY A 98 -1.74 -14.38 -22.13
N THR A 99 -0.44 -14.16 -22.35
CA THR A 99 0.61 -15.19 -22.15
C THR A 99 1.34 -15.10 -20.81
N ILE A 100 1.34 -13.92 -20.18
CA ILE A 100 1.98 -13.67 -18.89
C ILE A 100 0.92 -13.34 -17.85
N ASP A 101 0.74 -14.26 -16.90
CA ASP A 101 -0.11 -14.05 -15.73
C ASP A 101 0.52 -12.98 -14.81
N PRO A 102 -0.21 -11.90 -14.41
CA PRO A 102 0.27 -10.92 -13.43
C PRO A 102 0.71 -11.52 -12.08
N LEU A 103 0.33 -12.77 -11.78
CA LEU A 103 0.86 -13.52 -10.65
C LEU A 103 2.35 -13.88 -10.80
N ARG A 104 2.90 -14.02 -12.01
CA ARG A 104 4.30 -14.43 -12.21
C ARG A 104 5.31 -13.43 -11.62
N PRO A 105 5.23 -12.11 -11.90
CA PRO A 105 6.09 -11.12 -11.25
C PRO A 105 5.98 -11.13 -9.72
N LEU A 106 4.78 -11.34 -9.17
CA LEU A 106 4.54 -11.46 -7.74
C LEU A 106 5.28 -12.67 -7.16
N VAL A 107 5.10 -13.86 -7.75
CA VAL A 107 5.76 -15.10 -7.29
C VAL A 107 7.27 -14.95 -7.35
N LEU A 108 7.82 -14.45 -8.46
CA LEU A 108 9.26 -14.19 -8.59
C LEU A 108 9.77 -13.19 -7.55
N GLY A 109 9.04 -12.11 -7.31
CA GLY A 109 9.38 -11.13 -6.28
C GLY A 109 9.40 -11.72 -4.86
N ASN A 110 8.46 -12.62 -4.54
CA ASN A 110 8.43 -13.30 -3.25
C ASN A 110 9.52 -14.37 -3.13
N LEU A 111 9.84 -15.11 -4.18
CA LEU A 111 10.96 -16.06 -4.19
C LEU A 111 12.30 -15.35 -4.00
N LEU A 112 12.52 -14.23 -4.70
CA LEU A 112 13.70 -13.39 -4.49
C LEU A 112 13.76 -12.83 -3.07
N SER A 113 12.61 -12.40 -2.52
CA SER A 113 12.54 -11.91 -1.14
C SER A 113 12.85 -13.01 -0.12
N ALA A 114 12.37 -14.25 -0.34
CA ALA A 114 12.68 -15.40 0.48
C ALA A 114 14.18 -15.76 0.39
N LEU A 115 14.77 -15.71 -0.81
CA LEU A 115 16.20 -15.97 -1.03
C LEU A 115 17.09 -14.94 -0.33
N LEU A 116 16.74 -13.65 -0.42
CA LEU A 116 17.45 -12.59 0.27
C LEU A 116 17.22 -12.61 1.79
N GLY A 117 16.07 -13.14 2.24
CA GLY A 117 15.73 -13.30 3.66
C GLY A 117 16.37 -14.51 4.33
N LEU A 118 16.71 -15.56 3.57
CA LEU A 118 17.26 -16.82 4.07
C LEU A 118 18.45 -16.67 5.03
N PRO A 119 19.46 -15.82 4.77
CA PRO A 119 20.58 -15.62 5.69
C PRO A 119 20.16 -15.17 7.09
N PHE A 120 19.07 -14.39 7.19
CA PHE A 120 18.56 -13.87 8.46
C PHE A 120 17.76 -14.92 9.23
N CYS A 121 17.23 -15.96 8.57
CA CYS A 121 16.58 -17.08 9.26
C CYS A 121 17.57 -17.90 10.11
N PHE A 122 18.87 -17.88 9.76
CA PHE A 122 19.90 -18.58 10.53
C PHE A 122 20.38 -17.80 11.75
N THR A 123 20.09 -16.49 11.83
CA THR A 123 20.48 -15.63 12.97
C THR A 123 19.30 -15.26 13.86
N ALA A 124 18.07 -15.39 13.36
CA ALA A 124 16.85 -15.15 14.12
C ALA A 124 16.48 -16.36 15.02
N PRO A 125 15.80 -16.13 16.15
CA PRO A 125 15.21 -17.22 16.93
C PRO A 125 14.18 -17.97 16.08
N LEU A 126 14.14 -19.30 16.18
CA LEU A 126 13.07 -20.06 15.54
C LEU A 126 11.71 -19.68 16.16
N PRO A 127 10.66 -19.48 15.34
CA PRO A 127 9.32 -19.32 15.86
C PRO A 127 8.89 -20.58 16.62
N ASP A 128 8.10 -20.39 17.67
CA ASP A 128 7.39 -21.47 18.35
C ASP A 128 6.26 -22.03 17.45
N ALA A 129 5.57 -23.08 17.90
CA ALA A 129 4.52 -23.72 17.11
C ALA A 129 3.41 -22.73 16.69
N THR A 130 3.02 -21.83 17.61
CA THR A 130 2.02 -20.79 17.32
C THR A 130 2.55 -19.78 16.31
N GLY A 131 3.80 -19.33 16.44
CA GLY A 131 4.45 -18.45 15.48
C GLY A 131 4.55 -19.08 14.08
N LEU A 132 4.85 -20.37 13.99
CA LEU A 132 4.91 -21.08 12.72
C LEU A 132 3.53 -21.17 12.05
N VAL A 133 2.49 -21.51 12.82
CA VAL A 133 1.10 -21.50 12.34
C VAL A 133 0.69 -20.10 11.88
N ALA A 134 1.05 -19.05 12.62
CA ALA A 134 0.76 -17.67 12.24
C ALA A 134 1.47 -17.27 10.95
N VAL A 135 2.75 -17.60 10.77
CA VAL A 135 3.50 -17.31 9.54
C VAL A 135 2.86 -17.99 8.32
N VAL A 136 2.49 -19.28 8.45
CA VAL A 136 1.81 -20.01 7.38
C VAL A 136 0.43 -19.41 7.08
N ALA A 137 -0.36 -19.09 8.12
CA ALA A 137 -1.68 -18.51 7.97
C ALA A 137 -1.63 -17.13 7.29
N LEU A 138 -0.73 -16.24 7.73
CA LEU A 138 -0.55 -14.91 7.12
C LEU A 138 -0.03 -15.04 5.68
N GLY A 139 0.90 -15.97 5.42
CA GLY A 139 1.41 -16.22 4.07
C GLY A 139 0.32 -16.67 3.09
N ILE A 140 -0.53 -17.62 3.49
CA ILE A 140 -1.58 -18.17 2.62
C ILE A 140 -2.77 -17.23 2.53
N PHE A 141 -3.37 -16.88 3.67
CA PHE A 141 -4.65 -16.17 3.70
C PHE A 141 -4.50 -14.67 3.52
N GLN A 142 -3.54 -14.03 4.21
CA GLN A 142 -3.39 -12.58 4.11
C GLN A 142 -2.69 -12.20 2.81
N LEU A 143 -1.58 -12.87 2.47
CA LEU A 143 -0.76 -12.50 1.33
C LEU A 143 -1.20 -13.19 0.03
N GLY A 144 -1.31 -14.53 0.04
CA GLY A 144 -1.65 -15.32 -1.14
C GLY A 144 -3.01 -14.96 -1.74
N MET A 145 -4.06 -14.90 -0.91
CA MET A 145 -5.41 -14.52 -1.35
C MET A 145 -5.43 -13.09 -1.90
N ALA A 146 -4.80 -12.13 -1.22
CA ALA A 146 -4.73 -10.74 -1.66
C ALA A 146 -4.03 -10.62 -3.03
N TYR A 147 -2.97 -11.38 -3.28
CA TYR A 147 -2.30 -11.40 -4.57
C TYR A 147 -3.17 -11.93 -5.71
N VAL A 148 -3.95 -12.98 -5.48
CA VAL A 148 -4.90 -13.50 -6.48
C VAL A 148 -5.96 -12.45 -6.80
N CYS A 149 -6.54 -11.83 -5.76
CA CYS A 149 -7.51 -10.75 -5.93
C CYS A 149 -6.90 -9.55 -6.67
N TYR A 150 -5.68 -9.15 -6.32
CA TYR A 150 -4.96 -8.04 -6.94
C TYR A 150 -4.64 -8.33 -8.41
N ALA A 151 -4.13 -9.54 -8.72
CA ALA A 151 -3.82 -9.97 -10.08
C ALA A 151 -5.07 -10.07 -10.97
N ALA A 152 -6.22 -10.43 -10.40
CA ALA A 152 -7.49 -10.41 -11.11
C ALA A 152 -7.97 -8.96 -11.33
N ALA A 153 -7.94 -8.12 -10.30
CA ALA A 153 -8.41 -6.73 -10.34
C ALA A 153 -7.60 -5.86 -11.30
N ILE A 154 -6.27 -6.02 -11.31
CA ILE A 154 -5.37 -5.17 -12.12
C ILE A 154 -5.54 -5.34 -13.63
N ARG A 155 -6.25 -6.38 -14.09
CA ARG A 155 -6.64 -6.53 -15.51
C ARG A 155 -7.79 -5.59 -15.89
N HIS A 156 -8.68 -5.30 -14.94
CA HIS A 156 -9.91 -4.55 -15.17
C HIS A 156 -9.87 -3.12 -14.60
N ALA A 157 -8.87 -2.80 -13.78
CA ALA A 157 -8.71 -1.50 -13.14
C ALA A 157 -7.44 -0.79 -13.63
N THR A 158 -7.52 0.54 -13.75
CA THR A 158 -6.40 1.44 -14.04
C THR A 158 -5.34 1.37 -12.93
N ALA A 159 -4.10 1.77 -13.23
CA ALA A 159 -3.04 1.82 -12.22
C ALA A 159 -3.43 2.72 -11.02
N MET A 160 -4.18 3.80 -11.29
CA MET A 160 -4.64 4.73 -10.26
C MET A 160 -5.71 4.13 -9.34
N GLU A 161 -6.65 3.34 -9.88
CA GLU A 161 -7.62 2.63 -9.04
C GLU A 161 -6.95 1.62 -8.12
N VAL A 162 -6.02 0.86 -8.67
CA VAL A 162 -5.34 -0.20 -7.92
C VAL A 162 -4.43 0.36 -6.82
N ILE A 163 -3.83 1.54 -7.01
CA ILE A 163 -2.97 2.17 -5.98
C ILE A 163 -3.76 2.94 -4.91
N LEU A 164 -4.99 3.37 -5.21
CA LEU A 164 -5.82 4.14 -4.25
C LEU A 164 -6.64 3.24 -3.31
N ILE A 165 -7.03 2.04 -3.75
CA ILE A 165 -7.79 1.11 -2.90
C ILE A 165 -7.03 0.73 -1.60
N PRO A 166 -5.74 0.35 -1.64
CA PRO A 166 -4.98 0.00 -0.45
C PRO A 166 -4.83 1.15 0.56
N VAL A 167 -5.10 2.40 0.16
CA VAL A 167 -4.99 3.56 1.06
C VAL A 167 -6.08 3.56 2.14
N ILE A 168 -7.12 2.75 1.99
CA ILE A 168 -8.16 2.55 3.01
C ILE A 168 -7.63 1.71 4.19
N GLU A 169 -6.62 0.86 3.96
CA GLU A 169 -6.09 -0.10 4.94
C GLU A 169 -5.70 0.52 6.31
N PRO A 170 -4.98 1.66 6.39
CA PRO A 170 -4.54 2.22 7.67
C PRO A 170 -5.69 2.72 8.51
N ILE A 171 -6.83 3.04 7.89
CA ILE A 171 -8.02 3.54 8.56
C ILE A 171 -8.81 2.36 9.11
N LEU A 172 -8.81 1.23 8.39
CA LEU A 172 -9.45 0.00 8.88
C LEU A 172 -8.77 -0.51 10.15
N SER A 173 -7.45 -0.35 10.29
CA SER A 173 -6.71 -0.84 11.46
C SER A 173 -7.28 -0.28 12.80
N PRO A 174 -7.45 1.04 12.98
CA PRO A 174 -8.08 1.56 14.21
C PRO A 174 -9.58 1.29 14.31
N ILE A 175 -10.29 1.08 13.21
CA ILE A 175 -11.69 0.62 13.25
C ILE A 175 -11.77 -0.78 13.87
N TRP A 176 -10.88 -1.70 13.48
CA TRP A 176 -10.81 -3.02 14.08
C TRP A 176 -10.49 -2.95 15.58
N VAL A 177 -9.56 -2.09 15.96
CA VAL A 177 -9.21 -1.86 17.37
C VAL A 177 -10.41 -1.32 18.16
N ALA A 178 -11.15 -0.35 17.60
CA ALA A 178 -12.35 0.18 18.22
C ALA A 178 -13.45 -0.88 18.41
N ILE A 179 -13.62 -1.79 17.44
CA ILE A 179 -14.63 -2.86 17.49
C ILE A 179 -14.26 -3.93 18.52
N PHE A 180 -13.00 -4.41 18.52
CA PHE A 180 -12.61 -5.56 19.33
C PHE A 180 -12.05 -5.20 20.71
N PHE A 181 -11.47 -4.01 20.86
CA PHE A 181 -10.81 -3.56 22.09
C PHE A 181 -11.47 -2.33 22.70
N ALA A 182 -12.53 -1.79 22.09
CA ALA A 182 -13.27 -0.62 22.56
C ALA A 182 -12.41 0.67 22.71
N GLU A 183 -11.24 0.73 22.05
CA GLU A 183 -10.40 1.93 22.02
C GLU A 183 -10.80 2.79 20.82
N LEU A 184 -11.50 3.89 21.10
CA LEU A 184 -11.98 4.79 20.06
C LEU A 184 -10.85 5.68 19.50
N PRO A 185 -10.77 5.84 18.16
CA PRO A 185 -9.87 6.81 17.56
C PRO A 185 -10.23 8.23 18.02
N GLY A 186 -9.23 9.08 18.18
CA GLY A 186 -9.46 10.49 18.51
C GLY A 186 -10.29 11.22 17.43
N PRO A 187 -10.88 12.39 17.74
CA PRO A 187 -11.74 13.11 16.80
C PRO A 187 -11.08 13.42 15.46
N ALA A 188 -9.79 13.78 15.46
CA ALA A 188 -9.02 14.01 14.23
C ALA A 188 -8.89 12.73 13.37
N ALA A 189 -8.71 11.58 14.01
CA ALA A 189 -8.67 10.28 13.33
C ALA A 189 -10.00 9.94 12.66
N LEU A 190 -11.13 10.21 13.33
CA LEU A 190 -12.45 10.00 12.74
C LEU A 190 -12.68 10.90 11.51
N VAL A 191 -12.35 12.19 11.61
CA VAL A 191 -12.50 13.13 10.49
C VAL A 191 -11.56 12.76 9.34
N GLY A 192 -10.29 12.47 9.62
CA GLY A 192 -9.32 12.03 8.62
C GLY A 192 -9.74 10.75 7.91
N GLY A 193 -10.24 9.77 8.65
CA GLY A 193 -10.74 8.51 8.12
C GLY A 193 -11.95 8.71 7.21
N ALA A 194 -12.90 9.54 7.62
CA ALA A 194 -14.07 9.88 6.82
C ALA A 194 -13.68 10.59 5.51
N ILE A 195 -12.68 11.49 5.54
CA ILE A 195 -12.17 12.17 4.33
C ILE A 195 -11.59 11.16 3.34
N VAL A 196 -10.72 10.25 3.80
CA VAL A 196 -10.08 9.27 2.90
C VAL A 196 -11.11 8.31 2.30
N VAL A 197 -11.97 7.73 3.13
CA VAL A 197 -13.00 6.80 2.66
C VAL A 197 -13.94 7.52 1.69
N GLY A 198 -14.43 8.71 2.06
CA GLY A 198 -15.28 9.52 1.21
C GLY A 198 -14.63 9.89 -0.14
N ALA A 199 -13.35 10.28 -0.13
CA ALA A 199 -12.61 10.63 -1.33
C ALA A 199 -12.43 9.43 -2.27
N VAL A 200 -12.02 8.27 -1.75
CA VAL A 200 -11.83 7.05 -2.55
C VAL A 200 -13.17 6.53 -3.09
N THR A 201 -14.22 6.52 -2.27
CA THR A 201 -15.56 6.12 -2.69
C THR A 201 -16.14 7.05 -3.75
N LEU A 202 -16.05 8.37 -3.54
CA LEU A 202 -16.55 9.36 -4.50
C LEU A 202 -15.82 9.24 -5.84
N ARG A 203 -14.50 9.09 -5.82
CA ARG A 203 -13.70 8.85 -7.03
C ARG A 203 -14.18 7.59 -7.74
N ALA A 204 -14.33 6.48 -7.03
CA ALA A 204 -14.75 5.20 -7.63
C ALA A 204 -16.15 5.29 -8.27
N VAL A 205 -17.09 6.02 -7.65
CA VAL A 205 -18.44 6.23 -8.19
C VAL A 205 -18.42 7.13 -9.43
N LEU A 206 -17.65 8.23 -9.40
CA LEU A 206 -17.58 9.17 -10.51
C LEU A 206 -16.82 8.60 -11.72
N ALA A 207 -15.74 7.84 -11.48
CA ALA A 207 -14.97 7.20 -12.54
C ALA A 207 -15.77 6.15 -13.32
N ARG A 208 -16.80 5.53 -12.70
CA ARG A 208 -17.73 4.63 -13.40
C ARG A 208 -18.73 5.34 -14.30
N ARG A 209 -18.92 6.65 -14.13
CA ARG A 209 -19.90 7.45 -14.87
C ARG A 209 -19.31 8.17 -16.10
N SER A 210 -17.98 8.28 -16.18
CA SER A 210 -17.23 8.87 -17.30
C SER A 210 -16.80 7.81 -18.30
#